data_AF-A0A2M7R7E1-F1
#
_entry.id   AF-A0A2M7R7E1-F1
#
_cell.length_a   1.000
_cell.length_b   1.000
_cell.length_c   1.000
_cell.angle_alpha   90.00
_cell.angle_beta   90.00
_cell.angle_gamma   90.00
#
_symmetry.space_group_name_H-M   'P 1'
#
loop_
_entity.id
_entity.type
_entity.pdbx_description
1 polymer ?
#
loop_
_entity_poly.entity_id
_entity_poly.type
_entity_poly.pdbx_seq_one_letter_code
_entity_poly.pdbx_strand_id
1 'polypeptide(L)'
;MRRGRARTLIFLLRFCRIGFRNLKIEEEKEMEKEKILQIVREEKKRLKLDRIFPVKEKLHTDILEQKYGPIHAVVLRHDNVKEMKRGAERIREARLVDEKDILRTYALTFLTYDKRNEEIANIDDEIRQGGLIGQTFRRHGYTINKNVIDVFIMPIPSWMKNDFQTEADEAEARLTEFYTKKEGVVPVIYGIVLEIDSPDFKDPANGINNVDVTQVNPLTGALQGVGVPADEIWERLDRAAETNEWDDLKARYEQAQKLSQPVVESLHEKIKKYLEMKSSG
;
A
#
# COMPACT_ATOMS: atom_id res chain seq x y z
N MET A 1 -31.10 -5.07 -81.39
CA MET A 1 -31.12 -5.56 -79.98
C MET A 1 -29.73 -5.54 -79.31
N ARG A 2 -29.03 -4.40 -79.21
CA ARG A 2 -27.69 -4.32 -78.55
C ARG A 2 -27.48 -3.11 -77.62
N ARG A 3 -28.55 -2.46 -77.15
CA ARG A 3 -28.46 -1.31 -76.21
C ARG A 3 -28.92 -1.62 -74.76
N GLY A 4 -29.43 -2.83 -74.49
CA GLY A 4 -29.89 -3.24 -73.16
C GLY A 4 -28.82 -3.79 -72.21
N ARG A 5 -27.73 -4.38 -72.73
CA ARG A 5 -26.69 -5.03 -71.90
C ARG A 5 -25.72 -4.06 -71.22
N ALA A 6 -25.51 -2.86 -71.78
CA ALA A 6 -24.57 -1.89 -71.23
C ALA A 6 -25.07 -1.19 -69.95
N ARG A 7 -26.39 -0.98 -69.82
CA ARG A 7 -26.97 -0.31 -68.65
C ARG A 7 -26.98 -1.19 -67.40
N THR A 8 -27.20 -2.51 -67.55
CA THR A 8 -27.16 -3.46 -66.43
C THR A 8 -25.75 -3.60 -65.84
N LEU A 9 -24.71 -3.60 -66.69
CA LEU A 9 -23.32 -3.73 -66.23
C LEU A 9 -22.85 -2.49 -65.43
N ILE A 10 -23.25 -1.28 -65.85
CA ILE A 10 -22.94 -0.03 -65.12
C ILE A 10 -23.65 0.00 -63.76
N PHE A 11 -24.88 -0.51 -63.68
CA PHE A 11 -25.63 -0.56 -62.43
C PHE A 11 -25.01 -1.54 -61.41
N LEU A 12 -24.59 -2.72 -61.88
CA LEU A 12 -23.85 -3.71 -61.07
C LEU A 12 -22.51 -3.16 -60.57
N LEU A 13 -21.74 -2.46 -61.41
CA LEU A 13 -20.48 -1.84 -61.01
C LEU A 13 -20.67 -0.72 -59.98
N ARG A 14 -21.76 0.06 -60.07
CA ARG A 14 -22.10 1.09 -59.06
C ARG A 14 -22.52 0.46 -57.73
N PHE A 15 -23.31 -0.62 -57.75
CA PHE A 15 -23.72 -1.33 -56.53
C PHE A 15 -22.54 -2.00 -55.83
N CYS A 16 -21.65 -2.66 -56.58
CA CYS A 16 -20.41 -3.22 -56.02
C CYS A 16 -19.54 -2.12 -55.39
N ARG A 17 -19.38 -0.96 -56.05
CA ARG A 17 -18.54 0.13 -55.53
C ARG A 17 -19.08 0.76 -54.24
N ILE A 18 -20.40 0.79 -54.04
CA ILE A 18 -21.03 1.25 -52.80
C ILE A 18 -20.88 0.19 -51.70
N GLY A 19 -21.13 -1.09 -52.01
CA GLY A 19 -20.93 -2.20 -51.07
C GLY A 19 -19.50 -2.29 -50.55
N PHE A 20 -18.49 -2.17 -51.43
CA PHE A 20 -17.07 -2.17 -51.05
C PHE A 20 -16.67 -0.96 -50.19
N ARG A 21 -17.28 0.22 -50.41
CA ARG A 21 -17.04 1.39 -49.57
C ARG A 21 -17.63 1.20 -48.17
N ASN A 22 -18.82 0.63 -48.07
CA ASN A 22 -19.46 0.36 -46.77
C ASN A 22 -18.68 -0.69 -45.97
N LEU A 23 -18.23 -1.77 -46.62
CA LEU A 23 -17.37 -2.80 -45.99
C LEU A 23 -16.08 -2.18 -45.43
N LYS A 24 -15.40 -1.33 -46.21
CA LYS A 24 -14.18 -0.67 -45.75
C LYS A 24 -14.41 0.27 -44.56
N ILE A 25 -15.54 0.98 -44.54
CA ILE A 25 -15.93 1.84 -43.41
C ILE A 25 -16.25 1.01 -42.16
N GLU A 26 -16.87 -0.16 -42.32
CA GLU A 26 -17.13 -1.07 -41.19
C GLU A 26 -15.85 -1.67 -40.61
N GLU A 27 -14.92 -2.11 -41.47
CA GLU A 27 -13.59 -2.61 -41.05
C GLU A 27 -12.79 -1.53 -40.32
N GLU A 28 -12.79 -0.28 -40.81
CA GLU A 28 -12.12 0.85 -40.16
C GLU A 28 -12.73 1.14 -38.77
N LYS A 29 -14.06 1.07 -38.64
CA LYS A 29 -14.76 1.25 -37.35
C LYS A 29 -14.48 0.11 -36.37
N GLU A 30 -14.39 -1.14 -36.82
CA GLU A 30 -14.04 -2.25 -35.95
C GLU A 30 -12.60 -2.15 -35.43
N MET A 31 -11.65 -1.81 -36.30
CA MET A 31 -10.26 -1.57 -35.88
C MET A 31 -10.14 -0.41 -34.88
N GLU A 32 -10.88 0.68 -35.08
CA GLU A 32 -10.90 1.81 -34.14
C GLU A 32 -11.49 1.41 -32.79
N LYS A 33 -12.58 0.64 -32.79
CA LYS A 33 -13.19 0.10 -31.57
C LYS A 33 -12.23 -0.82 -30.81
N GLU A 34 -11.49 -1.68 -31.51
CA GLU A 34 -10.52 -2.59 -30.91
C GLU A 34 -9.32 -1.83 -30.30
N LYS A 35 -8.82 -0.78 -30.98
CA LYS A 35 -7.80 0.12 -30.43
C LYS A 35 -8.27 0.81 -29.15
N ILE A 36 -9.49 1.35 -29.14
CA ILE A 36 -10.07 1.98 -27.94
C ILE A 36 -10.19 0.97 -26.81
N LEU A 37 -10.67 -0.26 -27.10
CA LEU A 37 -10.76 -1.34 -26.11
C LEU A 37 -9.39 -1.73 -25.55
N GLN A 38 -8.35 -1.75 -26.38
CA GLN A 38 -6.99 -2.03 -25.94
C GLN A 38 -6.46 -0.91 -25.03
N ILE A 39 -6.63 0.36 -25.41
CA ILE A 39 -6.26 1.52 -24.58
C ILE A 39 -6.99 1.45 -23.22
N VAL A 40 -8.30 1.21 -23.22
CA VAL A 40 -9.10 1.09 -21.99
C VAL A 40 -8.64 -0.11 -21.14
N ARG A 41 -8.24 -1.23 -21.75
CA ARG A 41 -7.68 -2.38 -21.02
C ARG A 41 -6.33 -2.06 -20.41
N GLU A 42 -5.46 -1.37 -21.14
CA GLU A 42 -4.14 -0.95 -20.67
C GLU A 42 -4.26 0.10 -19.56
N GLU A 43 -5.13 1.10 -19.71
CA GLU A 43 -5.45 2.06 -18.65
C GLU A 43 -6.07 1.38 -17.43
N LYS A 44 -7.01 0.45 -17.62
CA LYS A 44 -7.55 -0.33 -16.48
C LYS A 44 -6.47 -1.17 -15.81
N LYS A 45 -5.55 -1.79 -16.56
CA LYS A 45 -4.41 -2.52 -15.98
C LYS A 45 -3.51 -1.57 -15.19
N ARG A 46 -3.18 -0.41 -15.75
CA ARG A 46 -2.37 0.62 -15.10
C ARG A 46 -3.02 1.13 -13.82
N LEU A 47 -4.30 1.53 -13.88
CA LEU A 47 -5.09 1.97 -12.73
C LEU A 47 -5.26 0.87 -11.67
N LYS A 48 -5.31 -0.40 -12.07
CA LYS A 48 -5.39 -1.54 -11.14
C LYS A 48 -4.03 -1.85 -10.50
N LEU A 49 -2.93 -1.67 -11.22
CA LEU A 49 -1.56 -1.79 -10.71
C LEU A 49 -1.21 -0.64 -9.75
N ASP A 50 -1.65 0.58 -10.02
CA ASP A 50 -1.43 1.74 -9.12
C ASP A 50 -2.19 1.61 -7.79
N ARG A 51 -3.20 0.74 -7.72
CA ARG A 51 -4.05 0.56 -6.52
C ARG A 51 -3.66 -0.63 -5.66
N ILE A 52 -3.11 -1.69 -6.23
CA ILE A 52 -2.77 -2.90 -5.47
C ILE A 52 -1.34 -2.78 -4.95
N PHE A 53 -1.20 -2.76 -3.63
CA PHE A 53 0.09 -2.86 -2.97
C PHE A 53 0.49 -4.34 -2.85
N PRO A 54 1.47 -4.84 -3.63
CA PRO A 54 1.91 -6.23 -3.52
C PRO A 54 2.65 -6.43 -2.20
N VAL A 55 1.95 -6.94 -1.19
CA VAL A 55 2.46 -7.15 0.18
C VAL A 55 3.63 -8.14 0.23
N LYS A 56 3.72 -9.04 -0.76
CA LYS A 56 4.60 -10.22 -0.75
C LYS A 56 6.04 -9.97 -1.23
N GLU A 57 6.24 -9.04 -2.16
CA GLU A 57 7.56 -8.90 -2.82
C GLU A 57 8.16 -7.51 -2.69
N LYS A 58 7.33 -6.48 -2.56
CA LYS A 58 7.79 -5.09 -2.58
C LYS A 58 7.52 -4.41 -1.25
N LEU A 59 8.51 -3.68 -0.77
CA LEU A 59 8.34 -2.73 0.32
C LEU A 59 7.59 -1.50 -0.18
N HIS A 60 7.04 -0.73 0.76
CA HIS A 60 6.49 0.60 0.48
C HIS A 60 7.47 1.47 -0.27
N THR A 61 8.71 1.51 0.22
CA THR A 61 9.77 2.27 -0.42
C THR A 61 10.03 1.81 -1.85
N ASP A 62 9.98 0.50 -2.14
CA ASP A 62 10.20 0.00 -3.51
C ASP A 62 9.10 0.51 -4.48
N ILE A 63 7.87 0.68 -3.99
CA ILE A 63 6.73 1.18 -4.78
C ILE A 63 6.81 2.69 -4.95
N LEU A 64 7.17 3.42 -3.88
CA LEU A 64 7.44 4.85 -3.97
C LEU A 64 8.59 5.13 -4.94
N GLU A 65 9.67 4.34 -4.89
CA GLU A 65 10.84 4.48 -5.77
C GLU A 65 10.49 4.27 -7.24
N GLN A 66 9.61 3.31 -7.54
CA GLN A 66 9.13 3.08 -8.89
C GLN A 66 8.36 4.28 -9.46
N LYS A 67 7.65 5.04 -8.62
CA LYS A 67 6.82 6.17 -9.06
C LYS A 67 7.57 7.50 -9.04
N TYR A 68 8.41 7.74 -8.04
CA TYR A 68 9.00 9.04 -7.76
C TYR A 68 10.53 9.09 -7.93
N GLY A 69 11.18 7.97 -8.21
CA GLY A 69 12.64 7.88 -8.20
C GLY A 69 13.18 7.66 -6.77
N PRO A 70 14.49 7.85 -6.53
CA PRO A 70 15.12 7.51 -5.25
C PRO A 70 14.40 8.13 -4.04
N ILE A 71 14.11 7.29 -3.04
CA ILE A 71 13.48 7.71 -1.78
C ILE A 71 14.50 7.58 -0.65
N HIS A 72 14.51 8.56 0.25
CA HIS A 72 15.31 8.48 1.48
C HIS A 72 14.49 8.88 2.70
N ALA A 73 14.94 8.45 3.88
CA ALA A 73 14.29 8.77 5.15
C ALA A 73 15.00 9.94 5.84
N VAL A 74 14.25 10.98 6.16
CA VAL A 74 14.64 12.03 7.10
C VAL A 74 14.04 11.70 8.45
N VAL A 75 14.87 11.23 9.39
CA VAL A 75 14.45 10.86 10.74
C VAL A 75 14.35 12.11 11.60
N LEU A 76 13.14 12.46 12.04
CA LEU A 76 12.87 13.64 12.87
C LEU A 76 13.02 13.33 14.36
N ARG A 77 12.63 12.11 14.75
CA ARG A 77 12.75 11.59 16.10
C ARG A 77 12.92 10.08 16.05
N HIS A 78 13.76 9.53 16.91
CA HIS A 78 13.86 8.08 17.11
C HIS A 78 14.32 7.82 18.55
N ASP A 79 13.38 7.36 19.38
CA ASP A 79 13.66 7.10 20.79
C ASP A 79 14.61 5.90 20.95
N ASN A 80 15.69 6.06 21.72
CA ASN A 80 16.61 4.95 21.97
C ASN A 80 15.93 3.90 22.87
N VAL A 81 15.59 2.77 22.28
CA VAL A 81 14.91 1.66 22.93
C VAL A 81 15.68 1.09 24.14
N LYS A 82 17.02 1.18 24.14
CA LYS A 82 17.85 0.71 25.26
C LYS A 82 17.72 1.60 26.50
N GLU A 83 17.62 2.90 26.30
CA GLU A 83 17.62 3.94 27.35
C GLU A 83 16.24 4.22 27.95
N MET A 84 15.18 3.91 27.19
CA MET A 84 13.81 4.20 27.61
C MET A 84 13.35 3.35 28.80
N LYS A 85 12.58 3.98 29.69
CA LYS A 85 11.97 3.32 30.86
C LYS A 85 10.98 2.25 30.41
N ARG A 86 10.86 1.17 31.19
CA ARG A 86 9.87 0.12 30.95
C ARG A 86 8.46 0.73 30.96
N GLY A 87 7.67 0.44 29.92
CA GLY A 87 6.31 0.94 29.77
C GLY A 87 6.20 2.35 29.18
N ALA A 88 7.33 3.04 28.96
CA ALA A 88 7.30 4.27 28.15
C ALA A 88 7.04 3.90 26.69
N GLU A 89 6.20 4.69 26.02
CA GLU A 89 6.02 4.58 24.58
C GLU A 89 7.29 5.03 23.88
N ARG A 90 7.74 4.23 22.92
CA ARG A 90 8.97 4.45 22.16
C ARG A 90 8.56 4.71 20.73
N ILE A 91 8.90 5.87 20.20
CA ILE A 91 8.47 6.25 18.86
C ILE A 91 9.65 6.54 17.94
N ARG A 92 9.40 6.32 16.66
CA ARG A 92 10.20 6.86 15.55
C ARG A 92 9.29 7.66 14.64
N GLU A 93 9.72 8.86 14.31
CA GLU A 93 9.08 9.74 13.36
C GLU A 93 10.02 9.98 12.19
N ALA A 94 9.56 9.74 10.97
CA ALA A 94 10.34 9.97 9.77
C ALA A 94 9.50 10.50 8.61
N ARG A 95 10.15 11.31 7.78
CA ARG A 95 9.66 11.73 6.47
C ARG A 95 10.33 10.87 5.41
N LEU A 96 9.56 10.20 4.56
CA LEU A 96 10.08 9.53 3.36
C LEU A 96 9.91 10.51 2.21
N VAL A 97 11.03 11.04 1.72
CA VAL A 97 11.07 12.11 0.72
C VAL A 97 11.77 11.64 -0.56
N ASP A 98 11.41 12.24 -1.69
CA ASP A 98 12.06 11.99 -2.97
C ASP A 98 13.32 12.88 -3.18
N GLU A 99 13.93 12.81 -4.36
CA GLU A 99 15.10 13.62 -4.73
C GLU A 99 14.85 15.13 -4.72
N LYS A 100 13.58 15.57 -4.71
CA LYS A 100 13.17 16.98 -4.67
C LYS A 100 12.80 17.43 -3.26
N ASP A 101 13.07 16.60 -2.24
CA ASP A 101 12.67 16.83 -0.84
C ASP A 101 11.15 16.97 -0.66
N ILE A 102 10.36 16.38 -1.58
CA ILE A 102 8.90 16.32 -1.45
C ILE A 102 8.57 15.09 -0.63
N LEU A 103 7.77 15.29 0.42
CA LEU A 103 7.26 14.20 1.23
C LEU A 103 6.37 13.29 0.38
N ARG A 104 6.63 11.99 0.42
CA ARG A 104 5.80 10.96 -0.24
C ARG A 104 5.05 10.12 0.76
N THR A 105 5.65 9.92 1.93
CA THR A 105 4.97 9.28 3.06
C THR A 105 5.50 9.85 4.37
N TYR A 106 4.57 10.23 5.25
CA TYR A 106 4.89 10.47 6.65
C TYR A 106 4.76 9.16 7.43
N ALA A 107 5.80 8.81 8.19
CA ALA A 107 5.83 7.57 8.96
C ALA A 107 5.98 7.82 10.46
N LEU A 108 5.06 7.27 11.25
CA LEU A 108 5.15 7.23 12.71
C LEU A 108 5.15 5.77 13.16
N THR A 109 6.23 5.33 13.80
CA THR A 109 6.38 3.94 14.27
C THR A 109 6.35 3.90 15.78
N PHE A 110 5.46 3.08 16.34
CA PHE A 110 5.45 2.68 17.74
C PHE A 110 6.30 1.42 17.91
N LEU A 111 7.49 1.56 18.50
CA LEU A 111 8.47 0.49 18.59
C LEU A 111 8.06 -0.54 19.66
N THR A 112 7.88 -1.80 19.24
CA THR A 112 7.38 -2.89 20.09
C THR A 112 8.40 -3.99 20.37
N TYR A 113 9.50 -4.05 19.62
CA TYR A 113 10.49 -5.12 19.77
C TYR A 113 11.15 -5.17 21.17
N ASP A 114 11.64 -6.36 21.53
CA ASP A 114 12.37 -6.59 22.78
C ASP A 114 13.78 -5.98 22.69
N LYS A 115 14.07 -5.05 23.59
CA LYS A 115 15.37 -4.37 23.67
C LYS A 115 16.53 -5.31 24.03
N ARG A 116 16.24 -6.53 24.47
CA ARG A 116 17.25 -7.58 24.74
C ARG A 116 17.68 -8.32 23.49
N ASN A 117 16.97 -8.15 22.36
CA ASN A 117 17.42 -8.68 21.08
C ASN A 117 18.51 -7.75 20.51
N GLU A 118 19.78 -8.09 20.76
CA GLU A 118 20.93 -7.27 20.36
C GLU A 118 21.02 -7.08 18.85
N GLU A 119 20.70 -8.09 18.05
CA GLU A 119 20.72 -8.01 16.59
C GLU A 119 19.71 -6.98 16.08
N ILE A 120 18.44 -7.07 16.50
CA ILE A 120 17.42 -6.10 16.12
C ILE A 120 17.77 -4.71 16.66
N ALA A 121 18.35 -4.61 17.86
CA ALA A 121 18.75 -3.32 18.40
C ALA A 121 19.89 -2.65 17.59
N ASN A 122 20.81 -3.43 17.03
CA ASN A 122 21.86 -2.90 16.14
C ASN A 122 21.27 -2.46 14.79
N ILE A 123 20.32 -3.22 14.24
CA ILE A 123 19.56 -2.82 13.04
C ILE A 123 18.78 -1.52 13.30
N ASP A 124 18.18 -1.38 14.48
CA ASP A 124 17.48 -0.16 14.90
C ASP A 124 18.41 1.05 14.96
N ASP A 125 19.66 0.87 15.42
CA ASP A 125 20.67 1.93 15.42
C ASP A 125 21.01 2.41 14.00
N GLU A 126 21.06 1.53 13.00
CA GLU A 126 21.20 1.93 11.59
C GLU A 126 19.97 2.66 11.06
N ILE A 127 18.76 2.21 11.41
CA ILE A 127 17.50 2.86 11.05
C ILE A 127 17.43 4.27 11.64
N ARG A 128 17.89 4.42 12.89
CA ARG A 128 17.99 5.70 13.59
C ARG A 128 18.93 6.70 12.88
N GLN A 129 19.95 6.20 12.19
CA GLN A 129 20.88 7.00 11.40
C GLN A 129 20.38 7.34 9.99
N GLY A 130 19.09 7.15 9.70
CA GLY A 130 18.48 7.47 8.40
C GLY A 130 18.20 6.25 7.52
N GLY A 131 18.42 5.03 8.03
CA GLY A 131 18.05 3.82 7.31
C GLY A 131 16.53 3.69 7.10
N LEU A 132 16.14 3.27 5.90
CA LEU A 132 14.77 2.83 5.59
C LEU A 132 14.54 1.46 6.24
N ILE A 133 13.52 1.34 7.09
CA ILE A 133 13.26 0.15 7.94
C ILE A 133 13.39 -1.14 7.12
N GLY A 134 12.58 -1.30 6.07
CA GLY A 134 12.57 -2.54 5.32
C GLY A 134 13.83 -2.84 4.52
N GLN A 135 14.45 -1.83 3.90
CA GLN A 135 15.72 -2.04 3.19
C GLN A 135 16.85 -2.41 4.16
N THR A 136 16.89 -1.79 5.34
CA THR A 136 17.88 -2.13 6.37
C THR A 136 17.69 -3.58 6.83
N PHE A 137 16.49 -4.00 7.21
CA PHE A 137 16.24 -5.40 7.60
C PHE A 137 16.63 -6.41 6.50
N ARG A 138 16.33 -6.11 5.23
CA ARG A 138 16.74 -6.96 4.09
C ARG A 138 18.27 -7.10 3.98
N ARG A 139 19.04 -6.01 4.18
CA ARG A 139 20.51 -6.06 4.18
C ARG A 139 21.07 -6.98 5.26
N HIS A 140 20.35 -7.15 6.37
CA HIS A 140 20.69 -8.06 7.47
C HIS A 140 20.11 -9.47 7.31
N GLY A 141 19.56 -9.80 6.14
CA GLY A 141 19.06 -11.13 5.80
C GLY A 141 17.67 -11.45 6.36
N TYR A 142 16.89 -10.44 6.75
CA TYR A 142 15.51 -10.64 7.16
C TYR A 142 14.56 -10.60 5.95
N THR A 143 13.58 -11.51 5.96
CA THR A 143 12.35 -11.37 5.19
C THR A 143 11.37 -10.49 5.97
N ILE A 144 10.49 -9.81 5.25
CA ILE A 144 9.57 -8.83 5.82
C ILE A 144 8.17 -9.14 5.36
N ASN A 145 7.24 -9.17 6.30
CA ASN A 145 5.81 -9.16 6.04
C ASN A 145 5.19 -7.93 6.72
N LYS A 146 4.01 -7.54 6.26
CA LYS A 146 3.21 -6.49 6.91
C LYS A 146 1.84 -7.05 7.26
N ASN A 147 1.46 -6.95 8.52
CA ASN A 147 0.08 -7.19 8.93
C ASN A 147 -0.66 -5.87 8.89
N VAL A 148 -1.49 -5.63 7.87
CA VAL A 148 -2.31 -4.41 7.81
C VAL A 148 -3.42 -4.53 8.85
N ILE A 149 -3.42 -3.66 9.85
CA ILE A 149 -4.38 -3.71 10.96
C ILE A 149 -5.50 -2.68 10.81
N ASP A 150 -5.26 -1.64 10.03
CA ASP A 150 -6.30 -0.67 9.66
C ASP A 150 -5.90 0.16 8.43
N VAL A 151 -6.90 0.66 7.71
CA VAL A 151 -6.76 1.64 6.63
C VAL A 151 -7.89 2.66 6.80
N PHE A 152 -7.56 3.94 6.78
CA PHE A 152 -8.52 5.01 7.01
C PHE A 152 -8.13 6.29 6.28
N ILE A 153 -9.10 7.18 6.07
CA ILE A 153 -8.85 8.55 5.60
C ILE A 153 -8.77 9.46 6.82
N MET A 154 -7.80 10.37 6.82
CA MET A 154 -7.65 11.34 7.91
C MET A 154 -7.34 12.74 7.40
N PRO A 155 -7.76 13.80 8.13
CA PRO A 155 -7.34 15.16 7.82
C PRO A 155 -5.84 15.30 8.04
N ILE A 156 -5.18 16.01 7.13
CA ILE A 156 -3.74 16.31 7.23
C ILE A 156 -3.51 17.77 7.66
N PRO A 157 -2.62 18.02 8.62
CA PRO A 157 -2.34 19.38 9.09
C PRO A 157 -1.59 20.20 8.03
N SER A 158 -1.67 21.53 8.13
CA SER A 158 -1.09 22.44 7.12
C SER A 158 0.40 22.24 6.87
N TRP A 159 1.18 21.91 7.90
CA TRP A 159 2.61 21.62 7.72
C TRP A 159 2.84 20.38 6.84
N MET A 160 1.97 19.38 6.96
CA MET A 160 2.05 18.16 6.16
C MET A 160 1.56 18.41 4.73
N LYS A 161 0.54 19.26 4.54
CA LYS A 161 0.12 19.72 3.20
C LYS A 161 1.26 20.41 2.44
N ASN A 162 1.99 21.29 3.13
CA ASN A 162 3.14 21.99 2.58
C ASN A 162 4.26 21.00 2.19
N ASP A 163 4.54 20.04 3.06
CA ASP A 163 5.54 18.98 2.82
C ASP A 163 5.17 18.07 1.64
N PHE A 164 3.88 17.71 1.52
CA PHE A 164 3.34 16.94 0.40
C PHE A 164 3.20 17.75 -0.89
N GLN A 165 3.30 19.08 -0.84
CA GLN A 165 2.98 20.00 -1.94
C GLN A 165 1.58 19.76 -2.54
N THR A 166 0.58 19.63 -1.66
CA THR A 166 -0.80 19.30 -2.04
C THR A 166 -1.80 20.30 -1.49
N GLU A 167 -2.88 20.52 -2.25
CA GLU A 167 -4.04 21.28 -1.81
C GLU A 167 -5.07 20.43 -1.06
N ALA A 168 -4.98 19.10 -1.15
CA ALA A 168 -5.92 18.19 -0.48
C ALA A 168 -5.87 18.34 1.04
N ASP A 169 -7.03 18.25 1.69
CA ASP A 169 -7.17 18.39 3.14
C ASP A 169 -7.09 17.05 3.88
N GLU A 170 -7.09 15.94 3.15
CA GLU A 170 -7.09 14.58 3.68
C GLU A 170 -6.03 13.72 2.99
N ALA A 171 -5.71 12.59 3.60
CA ALA A 171 -4.84 11.56 3.03
C ALA A 171 -5.30 10.17 3.47
N GLU A 172 -4.98 9.15 2.66
CA GLU A 172 -5.07 7.76 3.08
C GLU A 172 -3.94 7.45 4.06
N ALA A 173 -4.30 6.81 5.16
CA ALA A 173 -3.40 6.35 6.18
C ALA A 173 -3.57 4.85 6.42
N ARG A 174 -2.47 4.18 6.74
CA ARG A 174 -2.41 2.74 6.96
C ARG A 174 -1.68 2.45 8.25
N LEU A 175 -2.26 1.57 9.06
CA LEU A 175 -1.59 0.99 10.23
C LEU A 175 -1.15 -0.43 9.92
N THR A 176 0.12 -0.73 10.18
CA THR A 176 0.70 -2.06 9.95
C THR A 176 1.57 -2.52 11.12
N GLU A 177 1.46 -3.80 11.50
CA GLU A 177 2.55 -4.43 12.27
C GLU A 177 3.66 -4.82 11.29
N PHE A 178 4.86 -4.27 11.50
CA PHE A 178 6.03 -4.52 10.67
C PHE A 178 6.75 -5.77 11.15
N TYR A 179 6.54 -6.85 10.41
CA TYR A 179 7.04 -8.18 10.72
C TYR A 179 8.39 -8.44 10.06
N THR A 180 9.32 -9.02 10.82
CA THR A 180 10.61 -9.45 10.29
C THR A 180 10.90 -10.88 10.72
N LYS A 181 11.42 -11.69 9.81
CA LYS A 181 11.81 -13.08 10.09
C LYS A 181 13.16 -13.39 9.45
N LYS A 182 14.01 -14.09 10.18
CA LYS A 182 15.23 -14.70 9.65
C LYS A 182 15.02 -16.21 9.60
N GLU A 183 15.69 -16.90 8.68
CA GLU A 183 15.59 -18.36 8.58
C GLU A 183 15.91 -19.04 9.92
N GLY A 184 15.04 -19.97 10.34
CA GLY A 184 15.19 -20.69 11.61
C GLY A 184 14.86 -19.88 12.88
N VAL A 185 14.42 -18.63 12.75
CA VAL A 185 14.08 -17.75 13.88
C VAL A 185 12.57 -17.44 13.87
N VAL A 186 11.98 -17.35 15.07
CA VAL A 186 10.57 -16.96 15.24
C VAL A 186 10.37 -15.53 14.72
N PRO A 187 9.29 -15.23 13.98
CA PRO A 187 8.97 -13.88 13.54
C PRO A 187 8.94 -12.88 14.70
N VAL A 188 9.44 -11.67 14.46
CA VAL A 188 9.41 -10.56 15.42
C VAL A 188 8.65 -9.38 14.80
N ILE A 189 7.83 -8.72 15.61
CA ILE A 189 7.22 -7.44 15.25
C ILE A 189 8.16 -6.32 15.70
N TYR A 190 8.77 -5.63 14.73
CA TYR A 190 9.63 -4.49 14.99
C TYR A 190 8.84 -3.33 15.62
N GLY A 191 7.68 -3.01 15.04
CA GLY A 191 6.80 -1.96 15.54
C GLY A 191 5.49 -1.92 14.79
N ILE A 192 4.58 -1.08 15.29
CA ILE A 192 3.36 -0.69 14.57
C ILE A 192 3.67 0.60 13.83
N VAL A 193 3.55 0.59 12.51
CA VAL A 193 3.87 1.71 11.62
C VAL A 193 2.57 2.30 11.11
N LEU A 194 2.37 3.59 11.40
CA LEU A 194 1.48 4.46 10.65
C LEU A 194 2.23 4.97 9.42
N GLU A 195 1.67 4.74 8.24
CA GLU A 195 2.09 5.34 6.97
C GLU A 195 0.95 6.26 6.52
N ILE A 196 1.21 7.57 6.38
CA ILE A 196 0.28 8.54 5.78
C ILE A 196 0.85 8.88 4.40
N ASP A 197 0.12 8.53 3.36
CA ASP A 197 0.58 8.65 2.00
C ASP A 197 0.24 10.03 1.40
N SER A 198 1.11 10.52 0.51
CA SER A 198 0.83 11.76 -0.19
C SER A 198 -0.43 11.62 -1.05
N PRO A 199 -1.32 12.62 -1.12
CA PRO A 199 -2.57 12.52 -1.89
C PRO A 199 -2.37 12.27 -3.40
N ASP A 200 -1.21 12.61 -3.97
CA ASP A 200 -0.87 12.27 -5.36
C ASP A 200 -0.41 10.80 -5.51
N PHE A 201 0.00 10.16 -4.41
CA PHE A 201 0.29 8.73 -4.34
C PHE A 201 -0.99 7.91 -4.21
N LYS A 202 -1.81 8.25 -3.21
CA LYS A 202 -3.11 7.66 -2.91
C LYS A 202 -4.14 8.78 -2.78
N ASP A 203 -4.94 8.96 -3.83
CA ASP A 203 -5.94 10.03 -3.85
C ASP A 203 -7.13 9.69 -2.94
N PRO A 204 -7.28 10.41 -1.80
CA PRO A 204 -8.31 10.14 -0.80
C PRO A 204 -9.74 10.35 -1.35
N ALA A 205 -9.91 11.11 -2.44
CA ALA A 205 -11.22 11.29 -3.07
C ALA A 205 -11.78 9.99 -3.67
N ASN A 206 -10.92 8.98 -3.90
CA ASN A 206 -11.35 7.64 -4.31
C ASN A 206 -11.87 6.80 -3.14
N GLY A 207 -11.68 7.25 -1.90
CA GLY A 207 -11.96 6.49 -0.69
C GLY A 207 -11.13 5.22 -0.56
N ILE A 208 -11.43 4.45 0.49
CA ILE A 208 -10.80 3.16 0.77
C ILE A 208 -11.48 2.11 -0.09
N ASN A 209 -10.71 1.41 -0.92
CA ASN A 209 -11.28 0.41 -1.82
C ASN A 209 -11.34 -0.98 -1.17
N ASN A 210 -12.07 -1.91 -1.80
CA ASN A 210 -12.25 -3.26 -1.25
C ASN A 210 -10.93 -4.02 -1.06
N VAL A 211 -9.90 -3.76 -1.87
CA VAL A 211 -8.60 -4.42 -1.71
C VAL A 211 -7.99 -4.02 -0.37
N ASP A 212 -7.99 -2.73 -0.05
CA ASP A 212 -7.47 -2.22 1.22
C ASP A 212 -8.24 -2.81 2.41
N VAL A 213 -9.56 -2.85 2.33
CA VAL A 213 -10.40 -3.46 3.39
C VAL A 213 -10.11 -4.96 3.55
N THR A 214 -9.94 -5.70 2.46
CA THR A 214 -9.65 -7.14 2.54
C THR A 214 -8.26 -7.47 3.08
N GLN A 215 -7.34 -6.50 3.09
CA GLN A 215 -6.02 -6.66 3.70
C GLN A 215 -6.04 -6.45 5.22
N VAL A 216 -7.12 -5.89 5.79
CA VAL A 216 -7.22 -5.63 7.22
C VAL A 216 -7.37 -6.93 8.00
N ASN A 217 -6.45 -7.14 8.93
CA ASN A 217 -6.35 -8.29 9.80
C ASN A 217 -6.35 -7.85 11.28
N PRO A 218 -6.71 -8.74 12.21
CA PRO A 218 -6.50 -8.51 13.64
C PRO A 218 -5.04 -8.29 13.98
N LEU A 219 -4.80 -7.65 15.12
CA LEU A 219 -3.48 -7.58 15.73
C LEU A 219 -2.96 -8.98 16.04
N THR A 220 -1.65 -9.16 15.88
CA THR A 220 -0.98 -10.42 16.18
C THR A 220 -1.17 -10.85 17.61
N GLY A 221 -1.05 -9.92 18.56
CA GLY A 221 -1.26 -10.23 19.98
C GLY A 221 -2.67 -10.77 20.26
N ALA A 222 -3.67 -10.32 19.51
CA ALA A 222 -5.04 -10.82 19.62
C ALA A 222 -5.19 -12.23 19.00
N LEU A 223 -4.58 -12.47 17.83
CA LEU A 223 -4.53 -13.81 17.20
C LEU A 223 -3.84 -14.84 18.11
N GLN A 224 -2.72 -14.45 18.72
CA GLN A 224 -2.04 -15.28 19.73
C GLN A 224 -2.90 -15.51 20.96
N GLY A 225 -3.62 -14.48 21.42
CA GLY A 225 -4.55 -14.56 22.56
C GLY A 225 -5.70 -15.55 22.36
N VAL A 226 -6.08 -15.83 21.11
CA VAL A 226 -7.06 -16.87 20.75
C VAL A 226 -6.42 -18.19 20.31
N GLY A 227 -5.12 -18.34 20.50
CA GLY A 227 -4.39 -19.59 20.30
C GLY A 227 -3.85 -19.82 18.89
N VAL A 228 -3.64 -18.78 18.07
CA VAL A 228 -2.93 -18.89 16.79
C VAL A 228 -1.43 -18.63 16.99
N PRO A 229 -0.52 -19.60 16.74
CA PRO A 229 0.92 -19.42 16.91
C PRO A 229 1.53 -18.37 15.97
N ALA A 230 2.63 -17.74 16.37
CA ALA A 230 3.30 -16.69 15.58
C ALA A 230 3.75 -17.15 14.19
N ASP A 231 4.28 -18.38 14.08
CA ASP A 231 4.70 -18.94 12.78
C ASP A 231 3.50 -19.18 11.84
N GLU A 232 2.38 -19.64 12.38
CA GLU A 232 1.15 -19.81 11.60
C GLU A 232 0.59 -18.46 11.13
N ILE A 233 0.62 -17.42 11.99
CA ILE A 233 0.25 -16.06 11.60
C ILE A 233 1.16 -15.58 10.45
N TRP A 234 2.48 -15.75 10.59
CA TRP A 234 3.44 -15.35 9.56
C TRP A 234 3.18 -16.03 8.21
N GLU A 235 2.96 -17.34 8.21
CA GLU A 235 2.66 -18.12 7.00
C GLU A 235 1.36 -17.68 6.35
N ARG A 236 0.32 -17.43 7.15
CA ARG A 236 -0.97 -16.95 6.64
C ARG A 236 -0.88 -15.53 6.10
N LEU A 237 -0.10 -14.64 6.70
CA LEU A 237 0.10 -13.28 6.15
C LEU A 237 0.79 -13.30 4.78
N ASP A 238 1.71 -14.23 4.55
CA ASP A 238 2.38 -14.41 3.25
C ASP A 238 1.40 -14.86 2.14
N ARG A 239 0.34 -15.59 2.51
CA ARG A 239 -0.62 -16.19 1.57
C ARG A 239 -1.99 -15.50 1.53
N ALA A 240 -2.38 -14.74 2.57
CA ALA A 240 -3.68 -14.08 2.69
C ALA A 240 -3.93 -13.04 1.58
N ALA A 241 -2.87 -12.51 0.96
CA ALA A 241 -2.98 -11.67 -0.23
C ALA A 241 -3.60 -12.40 -1.45
N GLU A 242 -3.68 -13.72 -1.44
CA GLU A 242 -4.04 -14.55 -2.61
C GLU A 242 -5.38 -15.30 -2.44
N THR A 243 -5.78 -15.74 -1.23
CA THR A 243 -6.81 -16.81 -1.09
C THR A 243 -7.78 -16.76 0.10
N ASN A 244 -7.87 -15.67 0.88
CA ASN A 244 -8.79 -15.55 2.04
C ASN A 244 -8.56 -16.64 3.11
N GLU A 245 -7.34 -16.72 3.63
CA GLU A 245 -6.81 -17.83 4.43
C GLU A 245 -7.29 -17.95 5.88
N TRP A 246 -8.42 -17.36 6.27
CA TRP A 246 -8.86 -17.43 7.67
C TRP A 246 -10.13 -18.27 7.88
N ASP A 247 -10.66 -18.87 6.81
CA ASP A 247 -11.95 -19.57 6.84
C ASP A 247 -11.95 -20.78 7.81
N ASP A 248 -10.85 -21.54 7.90
CA ASP A 248 -10.71 -22.66 8.84
C ASP A 248 -10.58 -22.21 10.30
N LEU A 249 -10.23 -20.94 10.53
CA LEU A 249 -10.09 -20.32 11.85
C LEU A 249 -11.15 -19.24 12.12
N LYS A 250 -12.23 -19.19 11.34
CA LYS A 250 -13.20 -18.08 11.32
C LYS A 250 -13.64 -17.59 12.70
N ALA A 251 -14.05 -18.52 13.59
CA ALA A 251 -14.50 -18.15 14.94
C ALA A 251 -13.40 -17.50 15.79
N ARG A 252 -12.15 -18.00 15.69
CA ARG A 252 -11.00 -17.42 16.39
C ARG A 252 -10.63 -16.07 15.78
N TYR A 253 -10.66 -15.96 14.46
CA TYR A 253 -10.38 -14.73 13.75
C TYR A 253 -11.37 -13.63 14.13
N GLU A 254 -12.67 -13.90 14.13
CA GLU A 254 -13.72 -12.97 14.57
C GLU A 254 -13.54 -12.55 16.05
N GLN A 255 -13.12 -13.47 16.92
CA GLN A 255 -12.78 -13.13 18.30
C GLN A 255 -11.53 -12.24 18.38
N ALA A 256 -10.49 -12.52 17.61
CA ALA A 256 -9.28 -11.70 17.54
C ALA A 256 -9.58 -10.29 17.00
N GLN A 257 -10.50 -10.14 16.04
CA GLN A 257 -10.96 -8.82 15.59
C GLN A 257 -11.55 -8.02 16.75
N LYS A 258 -12.46 -8.63 17.54
CA LYS A 258 -13.06 -7.97 18.72
C LYS A 258 -12.02 -7.58 19.77
N LEU A 259 -11.00 -8.42 19.98
CA LEU A 259 -9.91 -8.13 20.91
C LEU A 259 -8.95 -7.04 20.40
N SER A 260 -8.83 -6.91 19.07
CA SER A 260 -7.95 -5.91 18.45
C SER A 260 -8.55 -4.51 18.46
N GLN A 261 -9.88 -4.42 18.34
CA GLN A 261 -10.59 -3.16 18.14
C GLN A 261 -10.25 -2.08 19.19
N PRO A 262 -10.25 -2.34 20.52
CA PRO A 262 -9.92 -1.31 21.49
C PRO A 262 -8.47 -0.82 21.41
N VAL A 263 -7.55 -1.68 20.96
CA VAL A 263 -6.14 -1.33 20.78
C VAL A 263 -5.96 -0.46 19.54
N VAL A 264 -6.67 -0.79 18.44
CA VAL A 264 -6.68 0.03 17.22
C VAL A 264 -7.27 1.41 17.53
N GLU A 265 -8.40 1.50 18.21
CA GLU A 265 -8.99 2.78 18.66
C GLU A 265 -8.01 3.59 19.52
N SER A 266 -7.31 2.94 20.45
CA SER A 266 -6.29 3.61 21.24
C SER A 266 -5.12 4.13 20.39
N LEU A 267 -4.73 3.45 19.31
CA LEU A 267 -3.69 3.91 18.39
C LEU A 267 -4.16 5.15 17.63
N HIS A 268 -5.39 5.16 17.13
CA HIS A 268 -6.00 6.33 16.47
C HIS A 268 -5.94 7.58 17.35
N GLU A 269 -6.36 7.48 18.60
CA GLU A 269 -6.31 8.60 19.54
C GLU A 269 -4.89 9.10 19.80
N LYS A 270 -3.92 8.19 19.91
CA LYS A 270 -2.50 8.56 20.07
C LYS A 270 -1.97 9.29 18.85
N ILE A 271 -2.28 8.80 17.66
CA ILE A 271 -1.85 9.38 16.38
C ILE A 271 -2.43 10.78 16.22
N LYS A 272 -3.73 10.92 16.45
CA LYS A 272 -4.43 12.20 16.40
C LYS A 272 -3.78 13.22 17.34
N LYS A 273 -3.62 12.85 18.61
CA LYS A 273 -2.96 13.70 19.61
C LYS A 273 -1.53 14.08 19.21
N TYR A 274 -0.77 13.12 18.65
CA TYR A 274 0.59 13.37 18.19
C TYR A 274 0.64 14.45 17.10
N LEU A 275 -0.22 14.33 16.08
CA LEU A 275 -0.26 15.26 14.95
C LEU A 275 -0.81 16.64 15.35
N GLU A 276 -1.77 16.70 16.27
CA GLU A 276 -2.30 17.95 16.83
C GLU A 276 -1.23 18.71 17.63
N MET A 277 -0.50 18.02 18.50
CA MET A 277 0.59 18.61 19.27
C MET A 277 1.67 19.19 18.36
N LYS A 278 2.02 18.48 17.28
CA LYS A 278 3.02 18.95 16.32
C LYS A 278 2.57 20.19 15.54
N SER A 279 1.26 20.34 15.32
CA SER A 279 0.70 21.52 14.63
C SER A 279 0.70 22.78 15.50
N SER A 280 0.92 22.65 16.81
CA SER A 280 0.87 23.74 17.79
C SER A 280 2.24 24.31 18.18
N GLY A 281 3.34 23.67 17.76
CA GLY A 281 4.72 24.05 18.08
C GLY A 281 5.42 24.67 16.88
#